data_AF-A0A6L9QE86-F1
#
_entry.id   AF-A0A6L9QE86-F1
#
_cell.length_a   1.000
_cell.length_b   1.000
_cell.length_c   1.000
_cell.angle_alpha   90.00
_cell.angle_beta   90.00
_cell.angle_gamma   90.00
#
_symmetry.space_group_name_H-M   'P 1'
#
loop_
_entity.id
_entity.type
_entity.pdbx_description
1 polymer ?
#
loop_
_entity_poly.entity_id
_entity_poly.type
_entity_poly.pdbx_seq_one_letter_code
_entity_poly.pdbx_strand_id
1 'polypeptide(L)'
;MYVYVGPAELLEQAGRPGEPVRSPADVEGRPQDEPFTYVVTLDGTLRIAPRRSEHVACAGGQAVLAAGEITFQGAAITEVSNQSTGYCPGEECWPAVADALDRAGLRRPDGFTATFIFRHCPECAELNVVKDDYYVCVFCDADLMKS
;
A
#
# COMPACT_ATOMS: atom_id res chain seq x y z
N MET A 1 -10.77 3.22 5.66
CA MET A 1 -9.79 2.69 6.62
C MET A 1 -9.67 1.20 6.39
N TYR A 2 -8.46 0.67 6.39
CA TYR A 2 -8.14 -0.72 6.15
C TYR A 2 -7.50 -1.32 7.39
N VAL A 3 -8.08 -2.43 7.86
CA VAL A 3 -7.49 -3.25 8.93
C VAL A 3 -6.57 -4.29 8.31
N TYR A 4 -5.58 -4.73 9.07
CA TYR A 4 -4.71 -5.81 8.63
C TYR A 4 -5.49 -7.13 8.62
N VAL A 5 -5.42 -7.85 7.51
CA VAL A 5 -6.11 -9.13 7.26
C VAL A 5 -5.15 -10.26 6.88
N GLY A 6 -3.84 -9.99 6.88
CA GLY A 6 -2.81 -10.99 6.60
C GLY A 6 -2.51 -11.91 7.79
N PRO A 7 -1.47 -12.76 7.67
CA PRO A 7 -1.04 -13.69 8.72
C PRO A 7 -0.76 -13.00 10.05
N ALA A 8 -1.26 -13.57 11.16
CA ALA A 8 -1.17 -12.98 12.49
C ALA A 8 0.28 -12.86 12.99
N GLU A 9 1.15 -13.76 12.57
CA GLU A 9 2.57 -13.79 12.96
C GLU A 9 3.30 -12.53 12.52
N LEU A 10 2.94 -11.98 11.35
CA LEU A 10 3.53 -10.74 10.84
C LEU A 10 3.04 -9.51 11.63
N LEU A 11 1.80 -9.55 12.13
CA LEU A 11 1.27 -8.53 13.03
C LEU A 11 1.97 -8.57 14.38
N GLU A 12 2.20 -9.76 14.93
CA GLU A 12 2.95 -9.93 16.20
C GLU A 12 4.42 -9.50 16.09
N GLN A 13 4.99 -9.64 14.89
CA GLN A 13 6.35 -9.20 14.56
C GLN A 13 6.43 -7.72 14.17
N ALA A 14 5.31 -6.98 14.20
CA ALA A 14 5.30 -5.55 13.87
C ALA A 14 6.22 -4.80 14.85
N GLY A 15 7.44 -4.53 14.39
CA GLY A 15 8.49 -3.88 15.17
C GLY A 15 8.36 -2.36 15.11
N ARG A 16 9.49 -1.69 14.88
CA ARG A 16 9.52 -0.23 14.75
C ARG A 16 8.73 0.20 13.50
N PRO A 17 7.76 1.14 13.64
CA PRO A 17 7.04 1.68 12.50
C PRO A 17 7.95 2.35 11.47
N GLY A 18 7.46 2.45 10.24
CA GLY A 18 8.16 3.14 9.14
C GLY A 18 8.47 4.60 9.46
N GLU A 19 9.45 5.14 8.76
CA GLU A 19 9.90 6.52 8.91
C GLU A 19 8.84 7.48 8.35
N PRO A 20 8.41 8.51 9.11
CA PRO A 20 7.45 9.47 8.62
C PRO A 20 8.09 10.41 7.58
N VAL A 21 7.35 10.68 6.51
CA VAL A 21 7.72 11.65 5.47
C VAL A 21 6.86 12.89 5.65
N ARG A 22 7.49 14.01 6.00
CA ARG A 22 6.83 15.29 6.29
C ARG A 22 7.23 16.39 5.33
N SER A 23 8.31 16.19 4.60
CA SER A 23 8.89 17.17 3.69
C SER A 23 9.72 16.50 2.60
N PRO A 24 10.09 17.23 1.52
CA PRO A 24 11.01 16.72 0.51
C PRO A 24 12.37 16.28 1.05
N ALA A 25 12.82 16.87 2.16
CA ALA A 25 14.11 16.53 2.78
C ALA A 25 14.13 15.10 3.35
N ASP A 26 12.98 14.54 3.73
CA ASP A 26 12.90 13.18 4.31
C ASP A 26 13.13 12.07 3.26
N VAL A 27 13.00 12.42 1.98
CA VAL A 27 13.20 11.52 0.82
C VAL A 27 14.43 11.87 -0.01
N GLU A 28 15.16 12.94 0.36
CA GLU A 28 16.39 13.31 -0.31
C GLU A 28 17.48 12.25 -0.08
N GLY A 29 18.19 11.88 -1.16
CA GLY A 29 19.22 10.85 -1.10
C GLY A 29 18.71 9.41 -0.95
N ARG A 30 17.40 9.17 -0.94
CA ARG A 30 16.83 7.82 -1.02
C ARG A 30 17.12 7.18 -2.39
N PRO A 31 17.28 5.85 -2.46
CA PRO A 31 17.32 5.10 -3.72
C PRO A 31 16.22 5.52 -4.70
N GLN A 32 16.59 5.72 -5.97
CA GLN A 32 15.67 6.21 -7.00
C GLN A 32 14.98 5.10 -7.81
N ASP A 33 15.62 3.93 -7.88
CA ASP A 33 15.17 2.80 -8.71
C ASP A 33 14.62 1.64 -7.86
N GLU A 34 14.40 1.87 -6.57
CA GLU A 34 13.89 0.87 -5.64
C GLU A 34 12.62 1.36 -4.94
N PRO A 35 11.50 0.63 -5.05
CA PRO A 35 10.28 0.99 -4.36
C PRO A 35 10.38 0.76 -2.84
N PHE A 36 9.75 1.67 -2.10
CA PHE A 36 9.54 1.59 -0.66
C PHE A 36 8.18 1.01 -0.35
N THR A 37 8.09 0.23 0.72
CA THR A 37 6.81 -0.06 1.37
C THR A 37 6.29 1.25 1.98
N TYR A 38 5.05 1.63 1.70
CA TYR A 38 4.43 2.79 2.36
C TYR A 38 3.09 2.46 3.01
N VAL A 39 2.75 3.27 4.01
CA VAL A 39 1.40 3.37 4.56
C VAL A 39 1.01 4.82 4.77
N VAL A 40 -0.27 5.12 4.68
CA VAL A 40 -0.85 6.37 5.18
C VAL A 40 -1.57 6.06 6.47
N THR A 41 -1.09 6.60 7.59
CA THR A 41 -1.69 6.37 8.90
C THR A 41 -3.02 7.10 9.05
N LEU A 42 -3.79 6.80 10.11
CA LEU A 42 -5.12 7.39 10.34
C LEU A 42 -5.11 8.91 10.54
N ASP A 43 -3.98 9.47 10.97
CA ASP A 43 -3.75 10.92 11.05
C ASP A 43 -3.31 11.54 9.72
N GLY A 44 -3.22 10.76 8.65
CA GLY A 44 -2.84 11.21 7.32
C GLY A 44 -1.32 11.33 7.10
N THR A 45 -0.49 10.84 8.01
CA THR A 45 0.97 10.83 7.84
C THR A 45 1.39 9.74 6.85
N LEU A 46 2.21 10.09 5.86
CA LEU A 46 2.91 9.11 5.02
C LEU A 46 4.07 8.51 5.83
N ARG A 47 4.14 7.19 5.91
CA ARG A 47 5.30 6.47 6.44
C ARG A 47 5.88 5.56 5.37
N ILE A 48 7.20 5.46 5.34
CA ILE A 48 7.92 4.59 4.41
C ILE A 48 8.85 3.62 5.16
N ALA A 49 9.08 2.46 4.56
CA ALA A 49 10.07 1.49 4.98
C ALA A 49 10.78 0.92 3.73
N PRO A 50 12.01 0.39 3.87
CA PRO A 50 12.72 -0.23 2.75
C PRO A 50 11.89 -1.30 2.03
N ARG A 51 12.23 -1.61 0.77
CA ARG A 51 11.55 -2.65 -0.03
C ARG A 51 11.46 -3.97 0.74
N ARG A 52 10.37 -4.71 0.50
CA ARG A 52 10.07 -6.00 1.15
C ARG A 52 9.86 -5.92 2.67
N SER A 53 9.76 -4.72 3.24
CA SER A 53 9.22 -4.58 4.60
C SER A 53 7.73 -4.87 4.58
N GLU A 54 7.23 -5.56 5.60
CA GLU A 54 5.81 -5.77 5.78
C GLU A 54 5.07 -4.44 6.02
N HIS A 55 3.94 -4.23 5.34
CA HIS A 55 3.11 -3.03 5.54
C HIS A 55 2.63 -2.91 6.98
N VAL A 56 2.33 -4.05 7.63
CA VAL A 56 1.86 -4.07 9.02
C VAL A 56 2.93 -3.61 9.99
N ALA A 57 4.20 -3.95 9.73
CA ALA A 57 5.32 -3.41 10.48
C ALA A 57 5.48 -1.91 10.21
N CYS A 58 5.39 -1.48 8.94
CA CYS A 58 5.45 -0.06 8.58
C CYS A 58 4.37 0.78 9.29
N ALA A 59 3.16 0.22 9.45
CA ALA A 59 2.04 0.82 10.16
C ALA A 59 2.13 0.74 11.69
N GLY A 60 3.08 -0.01 12.26
CA GLY A 60 3.13 -0.28 13.70
C GLY A 60 1.95 -1.12 14.19
N GLY A 61 1.48 -2.06 13.36
CA GLY A 61 0.34 -2.93 13.65
C GLY A 61 -1.02 -2.23 13.63
N GLN A 62 -1.09 -0.97 13.19
CA GLN A 62 -2.32 -0.19 13.20
C GLN A 62 -3.11 -0.31 11.89
N ALA A 63 -4.40 0.05 11.94
CA ALA A 63 -5.18 0.31 10.74
C ALA A 63 -4.63 1.52 9.97
N VAL A 64 -4.86 1.54 8.66
CA VAL A 64 -4.30 2.55 7.75
C VAL A 64 -5.39 3.15 6.86
N LEU A 65 -5.12 4.32 6.28
CA LEU A 65 -5.95 4.90 5.23
C LEU A 65 -5.56 4.36 3.84
N ALA A 66 -4.30 3.99 3.66
CA ALA A 66 -3.78 3.37 2.43
C ALA A 66 -2.48 2.59 2.75
N ALA A 67 -2.14 1.64 1.90
CA ALA A 67 -0.88 0.89 1.93
C ALA A 67 -0.47 0.49 0.52
N GLY A 68 0.83 0.38 0.25
CA GLY A 68 1.30 0.01 -1.08
C GLY A 68 2.80 0.12 -1.28
N GLU A 69 3.23 0.26 -2.53
CA GLU A 69 4.62 0.51 -2.90
C GLU A 69 4.77 1.90 -3.54
N ILE A 70 5.89 2.58 -3.30
CA ILE A 70 6.16 3.93 -3.83
C ILE A 70 7.64 4.12 -4.18
N THR A 71 7.92 4.73 -5.33
CA THR A 71 9.28 5.00 -5.82
C THR A 71 9.49 6.51 -5.95
N PHE A 72 10.64 7.00 -5.50
CA PHE A 72 10.97 8.43 -5.49
C PHE A 72 12.06 8.75 -6.52
N GLN A 73 11.98 9.91 -7.16
CA GLN A 73 13.08 10.54 -7.86
C GLN A 73 13.27 11.95 -7.29
N GLY A 74 14.09 12.04 -6.24
CA GLY A 74 14.14 13.22 -5.38
C GLY A 74 12.78 13.46 -4.73
N ALA A 75 12.21 14.64 -4.94
CA ALA A 75 10.89 15.01 -4.39
C ALA A 75 9.69 14.61 -5.27
N ALA A 76 9.90 13.88 -6.37
CA ALA A 76 8.82 13.38 -7.22
C ALA A 76 8.57 11.89 -7.00
N ILE A 77 7.31 11.50 -7.17
CA ILE A 77 6.90 10.11 -7.22
C ILE A 77 6.93 9.64 -8.66
N THR A 78 7.74 8.63 -8.96
CA THR A 78 7.82 8.02 -10.29
C THR A 78 6.86 6.84 -10.44
N GLU A 79 6.69 6.07 -9.37
CA GLU A 79 5.75 4.94 -9.30
C GLU A 79 5.04 4.94 -7.95
N VAL A 80 3.75 4.62 -7.96
CA VAL A 80 2.95 4.43 -6.74
C VAL A 80 1.83 3.45 -7.03
N SER A 81 1.68 2.46 -6.16
CA SER A 81 0.62 1.43 -6.25
C SER A 81 -0.09 1.23 -4.92
N ASN A 82 -1.27 0.63 -4.95
CA ASN A 82 -2.00 0.16 -3.77
C ASN A 82 -1.62 -1.30 -3.40
N GLN A 83 -0.47 -1.79 -3.83
CA GLN A 83 -0.09 -3.20 -3.68
C GLN A 83 0.24 -3.54 -2.22
N SER A 84 -0.75 -4.04 -1.49
CA SER A 84 -0.58 -4.60 -0.15
C SER A 84 -1.50 -5.79 0.05
N THR A 85 -0.95 -7.01 0.11
CA THR A 85 -1.72 -8.23 0.37
C THR A 85 -2.18 -8.32 1.83
N GLY A 86 -1.49 -7.64 2.75
CA GLY A 86 -1.86 -7.60 4.17
C GLY A 86 -3.01 -6.66 4.51
N TYR A 87 -3.21 -5.57 3.75
CA TYR A 87 -4.30 -4.60 3.98
C TYR A 87 -5.34 -4.57 2.86
N CYS A 88 -5.02 -5.06 1.67
CA CYS A 88 -5.89 -5.12 0.50
C CYS A 88 -6.63 -3.79 0.17
N PRO A 89 -5.96 -2.62 0.15
CA PRO A 89 -6.64 -1.37 -0.11
C PRO A 89 -7.14 -1.28 -1.56
N GLY A 90 -8.34 -0.72 -1.77
CA GLY A 90 -8.89 -0.48 -3.10
C GLY A 90 -8.43 0.86 -3.70
N GLU A 91 -8.81 1.13 -4.95
CA GLU A 91 -8.46 2.37 -5.65
C GLU A 91 -9.00 3.63 -4.95
N GLU A 92 -10.09 3.49 -4.21
CA GLU A 92 -10.73 4.54 -3.43
C GLU A 92 -9.84 5.05 -2.29
N CYS A 93 -8.73 4.38 -1.98
CA CYS A 93 -7.74 4.90 -1.03
C CYS A 93 -6.86 6.02 -1.61
N TRP A 94 -6.86 6.21 -2.94
CA TRP A 94 -6.01 7.20 -3.61
C TRP A 94 -6.09 8.61 -3.00
N PRO A 95 -7.27 9.19 -2.70
CA PRO A 95 -7.34 10.52 -2.09
C PRO A 95 -6.52 10.66 -0.81
N ALA A 96 -6.47 9.62 0.03
CA ALA A 96 -5.66 9.66 1.25
C ALA A 96 -4.14 9.68 0.95
N VAL A 97 -3.72 8.98 -0.11
CA VAL A 97 -2.33 8.99 -0.62
C VAL A 97 -2.00 10.37 -1.17
N ALA A 98 -2.86 10.90 -2.05
CA ALA A 98 -2.71 12.22 -2.64
C ALA A 98 -2.56 13.32 -1.58
N ASP A 99 -3.47 13.33 -0.61
CA ASP A 99 -3.44 14.28 0.51
C ASP A 99 -2.17 14.16 1.36
N ALA A 100 -1.68 12.93 1.60
CA ALA A 100 -0.46 12.72 2.37
C ALA A 100 0.79 13.21 1.62
N LEU A 101 0.85 12.99 0.31
CA LEU A 101 1.91 13.49 -0.56
C LEU A 101 1.89 15.02 -0.65
N ASP A 102 0.70 15.62 -0.81
CA ASP A 102 0.51 17.07 -0.87
C ASP A 102 0.91 17.73 0.46
N ARG A 103 0.53 17.15 1.60
CA ARG A 103 0.97 17.59 2.94
C ARG A 103 2.49 17.53 3.10
N ALA A 104 3.14 16.52 2.54
CA ALA A 104 4.59 16.37 2.57
C ALA A 104 5.32 17.23 1.51
N GLY A 105 4.59 17.98 0.67
CA GLY A 105 5.17 18.82 -0.38
C GLY A 105 5.83 18.02 -1.53
N LEU A 106 5.41 16.77 -1.75
CA LEU A 106 5.94 15.89 -2.78
C LEU A 106 5.16 16.04 -4.08
N ARG A 107 5.86 15.96 -5.22
CA ARG A 107 5.21 15.97 -6.54
C ARG A 107 4.66 14.58 -6.84
N ARG A 108 3.35 14.45 -6.83
CA ARG A 108 2.63 13.20 -7.10
C ARG A 108 2.03 13.14 -8.51
N PRO A 109 1.75 11.94 -9.04
CA PRO A 109 0.85 11.77 -10.18
C PRO A 109 -0.61 12.11 -9.81
N ASP A 110 -1.51 12.06 -10.79
CA ASP A 110 -2.95 12.29 -10.60
C ASP A 110 -3.69 11.09 -10.01
N GLY A 111 -3.09 9.90 -10.10
CA GLY A 111 -3.62 8.60 -9.69
C GLY A 111 -2.50 7.61 -9.37
N PHE A 112 -2.87 6.39 -8.96
CA PHE A 112 -1.93 5.28 -8.91
C PHE A 112 -1.32 5.04 -10.29
N THR A 113 0.00 4.80 -10.35
CA THR A 113 0.66 4.40 -11.60
C THR A 113 0.43 2.92 -11.90
N ALA A 114 0.10 2.13 -10.87
CA ALA A 114 -0.37 0.76 -10.97
C ALA A 114 -1.43 0.48 -9.91
N THR A 115 -2.61 0.01 -10.31
CA THR A 115 -3.71 -0.32 -9.40
C THR A 115 -3.91 -1.83 -9.37
N PHE A 116 -4.10 -2.37 -8.17
CA PHE A 116 -4.32 -3.78 -7.88
C PHE A 116 -5.73 -3.96 -7.30
N ILE A 117 -6.45 -4.96 -7.79
CA ILE A 117 -7.79 -5.30 -7.31
C ILE A 117 -7.69 -6.60 -6.52
N PHE A 118 -7.94 -6.50 -5.21
CA PHE A 118 -7.92 -7.63 -4.29
C PHE A 118 -9.32 -8.21 -4.12
N ARG A 119 -9.44 -9.54 -4.13
CA ARG A 119 -10.70 -10.25 -3.87
C ARG A 119 -10.43 -11.48 -3.01
N HIS A 120 -11.17 -11.62 -1.92
CA HIS A 120 -11.24 -12.90 -1.21
C HIS A 120 -12.27 -13.78 -1.91
N CYS A 121 -11.90 -15.04 -2.19
CA CYS A 121 -12.82 -16.00 -2.78
C CYS A 121 -13.93 -16.34 -1.76
N PRO A 122 -15.22 -16.27 -2.13
CA PRO A 122 -16.30 -16.62 -1.21
C PRO A 122 -16.36 -18.13 -0.90
N GLU A 123 -15.75 -18.97 -1.74
CA GLU A 123 -15.77 -20.43 -1.57
C GLU A 123 -14.60 -20.96 -0.74
N CYS A 124 -13.37 -20.52 -1.04
CA CYS A 124 -12.16 -21.03 -0.39
C CYS A 124 -11.44 -20.02 0.50
N ALA A 125 -11.97 -18.79 0.62
CA ALA A 125 -11.40 -17.68 1.39
C ALA A 125 -10.01 -17.18 0.95
N GLU A 126 -9.41 -17.76 -0.09
CA GLU A 126 -8.10 -17.35 -0.59
C GLU A 126 -8.12 -15.93 -1.17
N LEU A 127 -7.05 -15.18 -0.89
CA LEU A 127 -6.83 -13.86 -1.44
C LEU A 127 -6.34 -13.95 -2.89
N ASN A 128 -7.04 -13.27 -3.78
CA ASN A 128 -6.72 -13.17 -5.19
C ASN A 128 -6.37 -11.73 -5.57
N VAL A 129 -5.44 -11.59 -6.50
CA VAL A 129 -5.18 -10.36 -7.24
C VAL A 129 -5.76 -10.54 -8.63
N VAL A 130 -6.79 -9.76 -8.96
CA VAL A 130 -7.43 -9.79 -10.28
C VAL A 130 -6.47 -9.20 -11.32
N LYS A 131 -6.32 -9.89 -12.45
CA LYS A 131 -5.49 -9.46 -13.59
C LYS A 131 -6.36 -9.43 -14.84
N ASP A 132 -6.15 -8.42 -15.68
CA ASP A 132 -6.79 -8.30 -17.00
C ASP A 132 -8.33 -8.48 -16.97
N ASP A 133 -8.98 -7.94 -15.92
CA ASP A 133 -10.42 -8.09 -15.66
C ASP A 133 -10.93 -9.55 -15.57
N TYR A 134 -10.04 -10.47 -15.23
CA TYR A 134 -10.34 -11.88 -15.04
C TYR A 134 -10.65 -12.21 -13.57
N TYR A 135 -11.95 -12.25 -13.26
CA TYR A 135 -12.48 -12.43 -11.90
C TYR A 135 -12.76 -13.91 -11.60
N VAL A 136 -11.72 -14.72 -11.55
CA VAL A 136 -11.79 -16.16 -11.21
C VAL A 136 -10.72 -16.47 -10.15
N CYS A 137 -11.10 -17.27 -9.15
CA CYS A 137 -10.19 -17.71 -8.11
C CYS A 137 -9.13 -18.65 -8.69
N VAL A 138 -7.85 -18.32 -8.54
CA VAL A 138 -6.75 -19.16 -9.07
C VAL A 138 -6.55 -20.48 -8.31
N PHE A 139 -7.24 -20.65 -7.17
CA PHE A 139 -7.10 -21.81 -6.29
C PHE A 139 -8.23 -22.83 -6.45
N CYS A 140 -9.45 -22.39 -6.79
CA CYS A 140 -10.62 -23.26 -6.87
C CYS A 140 -11.51 -23.02 -8.10
N ASP A 141 -11.11 -22.15 -9.03
CA ASP A 141 -11.83 -21.80 -10.26
C ASP A 141 -13.23 -21.17 -10.06
N ALA A 142 -13.61 -20.81 -8.82
CA ALA A 142 -14.87 -20.12 -8.55
C ALA A 142 -14.86 -18.66 -9.03
N ASP A 143 -16.02 -18.15 -9.43
CA ASP A 143 -16.20 -16.75 -9.83
C ASP A 143 -15.95 -15.79 -8.64
N LEU A 144 -15.24 -14.69 -8.90
CA LEU A 144 -14.99 -13.63 -7.93
C LEU A 144 -15.94 -12.44 -8.15
N MET A 145 -16.29 -11.73 -7.07
CA MET A 145 -17.14 -10.54 -7.15
C MET A 145 -16.44 -9.40 -7.91
N LYS A 146 -17.16 -8.72 -8.80
CA LYS A 146 -16.62 -7.59 -9.57
C LYS A 146 -16.71 -6.24 -8.85
N SER A 147 -17.71 -6.07 -7.97
CA SER A 147 -18.03 -4.82 -7.24
C SER A 147 -17.87 -4.95 -5.74
#